data_AF-A0A5B0DEB7-F1
#
_entry.id   AF-A0A5B0DEB7-F1
#
_cell.length_a   1.000
_cell.length_b   1.000
_cell.length_c   1.000
_cell.angle_alpha   90.00
_cell.angle_beta   90.00
_cell.angle_gamma   90.00
#
_symmetry.space_group_name_H-M   'P 1'
#
loop_
_entity.id
_entity.type
_entity.pdbx_description
1 polymer ?
#
loop_
_entity_poly.entity_id
_entity_poly.type
_entity_poly.pdbx_seq_one_letter_code
_entity_poly.pdbx_strand_id
1 'polypeptide(L)'
;MTKKTGLFDVNIDLDSIIVISEQAVTQRNNSKTIDEASVIIIQQMTASGYRPRTIKDYETILRNFKKVQDVQYLSDITLNTIYGWLEQMPVSNQTKLTRLKVLKSFLSKCFNNGWYESKFWQTITVKVDKQVKNGADEQDI
;
A
#
# COMPACT_ATOMS: atom_id res chain seq x y z
N MET A 1 -56.10 36.45 13.46
CA MET A 1 -55.32 35.52 14.29
C MET A 1 -54.39 34.74 13.37
N THR A 2 -53.16 35.21 13.20
CA THR A 2 -52.21 34.77 12.15
C THR A 2 -51.33 33.65 12.68
N LYS A 3 -51.47 32.43 12.13
CA LYS A 3 -50.58 31.30 12.42
C LYS A 3 -49.33 31.43 11.56
N LYS A 4 -48.17 31.64 12.18
CA LYS A 4 -46.86 31.66 11.51
C LYS A 4 -46.46 30.21 11.19
N THR A 5 -46.32 29.89 9.92
CA THR A 5 -45.67 28.67 9.43
C THR A 5 -44.17 28.77 9.66
N GLY A 6 -43.60 27.80 10.37
CA GLY A 6 -42.14 27.68 10.56
C GLY A 6 -41.48 27.32 9.25
N LEU A 7 -40.55 28.17 8.79
CA LEU A 7 -39.85 28.08 7.50
C LEU A 7 -38.60 27.17 7.55
N PHE A 8 -38.40 26.40 8.63
CA PHE A 8 -37.12 25.70 8.86
C PHE A 8 -37.32 24.30 9.42
N ASP A 9 -37.92 23.41 8.64
CA ASP A 9 -37.66 21.97 8.77
C ASP A 9 -36.52 21.64 7.81
N VAL A 10 -35.29 21.65 8.31
CA VAL A 10 -34.12 21.17 7.57
C VAL A 10 -34.02 19.67 7.83
N ASN A 11 -34.46 18.88 6.86
CA ASN A 11 -34.26 17.43 6.84
C ASN A 11 -32.81 17.16 6.44
N ILE A 12 -31.93 16.96 7.44
CA ILE A 12 -30.54 16.60 7.21
C ILE A 12 -30.51 15.08 7.05
N ASP A 13 -30.27 14.63 5.83
CA ASP A 13 -30.06 13.22 5.52
C ASP A 13 -28.68 12.78 6.03
N LEU A 14 -28.65 12.22 7.25
CA LEU A 14 -27.43 11.79 7.95
C LEU A 14 -26.77 10.56 7.32
N ASP A 15 -27.41 9.89 6.37
CA ASP A 15 -26.89 8.67 5.74
C ASP A 15 -25.69 8.92 4.80
N SER A 16 -25.43 10.18 4.46
CA SER A 16 -24.30 10.60 3.62
C SER A 16 -23.05 11.03 4.40
N ILE A 17 -23.15 11.17 5.73
CA ILE A 17 -22.02 11.57 6.57
C ILE A 17 -21.19 10.32 6.87
N ILE A 18 -20.18 10.07 6.03
CA ILE A 18 -19.10 9.16 6.38
C ILE A 18 -18.45 9.73 7.64
N VAL A 19 -18.72 9.10 8.80
CA VAL A 19 -18.08 9.42 10.06
C VAL A 19 -16.61 8.98 9.96
N ILE A 20 -15.79 9.85 9.37
CA ILE A 20 -14.34 9.71 9.45
C ILE A 20 -14.01 10.06 10.90
N SER A 21 -13.52 9.07 11.68
CA SER A 21 -13.10 9.33 13.04
C SER A 21 -12.03 10.44 13.05
N GLU A 22 -12.11 11.39 13.98
CA GLU A 22 -11.12 12.46 14.12
C GLU A 22 -9.68 11.89 14.17
N GLN A 23 -9.50 10.71 14.75
CA GLN A 23 -8.24 9.98 14.80
C GLN A 23 -7.66 9.65 13.41
N ALA A 24 -8.49 9.26 12.44
CA ALA A 24 -8.05 8.99 11.07
C ALA A 24 -7.66 10.29 10.33
N VAL A 25 -8.31 11.41 10.65
CA VAL A 25 -7.99 12.74 10.09
C VAL A 25 -6.66 13.25 10.66
N THR A 26 -6.43 13.14 11.98
CA THR A 26 -5.18 13.56 12.62
C THR A 26 -3.98 12.72 12.16
N GLN A 27 -4.15 11.40 11.98
CA GLN A 27 -3.08 10.54 11.48
C GLN A 27 -2.65 10.88 10.04
N ARG A 28 -3.59 11.28 9.17
CA ARG A 28 -3.25 11.77 7.82
C ARG A 28 -2.45 13.06 7.85
N ASN A 29 -2.81 14.00 8.71
CA ASN A 29 -2.16 15.31 8.79
C ASN A 29 -0.67 15.23 9.17
N ASN A 30 -0.27 14.19 9.91
CA ASN A 30 1.13 13.94 10.27
C ASN A 30 1.83 12.90 9.38
N SER A 31 1.09 12.27 8.46
CA SER A 31 1.64 11.23 7.60
C SER A 31 2.38 11.85 6.42
N LYS A 32 3.57 11.32 6.13
CA LYS A 32 4.30 11.64 4.89
C LYS A 32 3.55 11.11 3.67
N THR A 33 3.68 11.80 2.54
CA THR A 33 3.17 11.28 1.26
C THR A 33 4.04 10.11 0.78
N ILE A 34 3.45 9.22 -0.01
CA ILE A 34 4.19 8.09 -0.61
C ILE A 34 5.30 8.61 -1.54
N ASP A 35 5.07 9.72 -2.26
CA ASP A 35 6.05 10.28 -3.19
C ASP A 35 7.26 10.85 -2.44
N GLU A 36 7.06 11.66 -1.41
CA GLU A 36 8.16 12.18 -0.58
C GLU A 36 8.94 11.05 0.08
N ALA A 37 8.23 10.06 0.64
CA ALA A 37 8.86 8.89 1.22
C ALA A 37 9.69 8.13 0.17
N SER A 38 9.16 7.94 -1.03
CA SER A 38 9.85 7.23 -2.12
C SER A 38 11.14 7.94 -2.53
N VAL A 39 11.15 9.27 -2.64
CA VAL A 39 12.35 10.05 -2.98
C VAL A 39 13.45 9.84 -1.94
N ILE A 40 13.10 9.98 -0.65
CA ILE A 40 14.06 9.79 0.44
C ILE A 40 14.60 8.35 0.45
N ILE A 41 13.72 7.35 0.30
CA ILE A 41 14.13 5.95 0.27
C ILE A 41 15.03 5.65 -0.94
N ILE A 42 14.73 6.19 -2.11
CA ILE A 42 15.54 6.00 -3.32
C ILE A 42 16.91 6.63 -3.15
N GLN A 43 17.00 7.83 -2.55
CA GLN A 43 18.28 8.46 -2.23
C GLN A 43 19.09 7.60 -1.25
N GLN A 44 18.47 7.08 -0.19
CA GLN A 44 19.10 6.17 0.77
C GLN A 44 19.58 4.88 0.09
N MET A 45 18.77 4.29 -0.79
CA MET A 45 19.12 3.10 -1.57
C MET A 45 20.31 3.36 -2.50
N THR A 46 20.32 4.52 -3.16
CA THR A 46 21.41 4.92 -4.06
C THR A 46 22.72 5.09 -3.28
N ALA A 47 22.67 5.81 -2.15
CA ALA A 47 23.81 5.97 -1.25
C ALA A 47 24.32 4.63 -0.68
N SER A 48 23.42 3.66 -0.50
CA SER A 48 23.74 2.30 -0.04
C SER A 48 24.22 1.37 -1.16
N GLY A 49 24.42 1.86 -2.39
CA GLY A 49 24.95 1.08 -3.50
C GLY A 49 23.97 0.09 -4.15
N TYR A 50 22.66 0.34 -4.07
CA TYR A 50 21.67 -0.50 -4.76
C TYR A 50 21.84 -0.43 -6.28
N ARG A 51 21.63 -1.55 -6.97
CA ARG A 51 21.68 -1.62 -8.43
C ARG A 51 20.60 -0.71 -9.05
N PRO A 52 20.88 0.01 -10.15
CA PRO A 52 19.89 0.85 -10.82
C PRO A 52 18.61 0.10 -11.21
N ARG A 53 18.74 -1.17 -11.62
CA ARG A 53 17.58 -2.02 -11.93
C ARG A 53 16.67 -2.24 -10.72
N THR A 54 17.25 -2.43 -9.54
CA THR A 54 16.48 -2.59 -8.30
C THR A 54 15.75 -1.30 -7.93
N ILE A 55 16.39 -0.14 -8.10
CA ILE A 55 15.74 1.16 -7.89
C ILE A 55 14.54 1.32 -8.83
N LYS A 56 14.73 1.02 -10.11
CA LYS A 56 13.66 1.07 -11.12
C LYS A 56 12.49 0.13 -10.80
N ASP A 57 12.77 -1.05 -10.24
CA ASP A 57 11.74 -1.99 -9.79
C ASP A 57 10.90 -1.37 -8.66
N TYR A 58 11.54 -0.70 -7.69
CA TYR A 58 10.84 0.01 -6.60
C TYR A 58 9.94 1.11 -7.16
N GLU A 59 10.47 2.00 -7.98
CA GLU A 59 9.71 3.09 -8.60
C GLU A 59 8.49 2.55 -9.37
N THR A 60 8.70 1.53 -10.19
CA THR A 60 7.64 0.96 -11.04
C THR A 60 6.53 0.34 -10.20
N ILE A 61 6.91 -0.44 -9.18
CA ILE A 61 5.97 -1.19 -8.35
C ILE A 61 5.22 -0.25 -7.40
N LEU A 62 5.91 0.71 -6.77
CA LEU A 62 5.28 1.69 -5.87
C LEU A 62 4.33 2.60 -6.63
N ARG A 63 4.71 3.09 -7.82
CA ARG A 63 3.82 3.88 -8.67
C ARG A 63 2.58 3.09 -9.08
N ASN A 64 2.74 1.80 -9.40
CA ASN A 64 1.59 0.94 -9.72
C ASN A 64 0.67 0.74 -8.50
N PHE A 65 1.23 0.45 -7.33
CA PHE A 65 0.46 0.31 -6.09
C PHE A 65 -0.33 1.58 -5.79
N LYS A 66 0.36 2.72 -5.78
CA LYS A 66 -0.23 4.05 -5.56
C LYS A 66 -1.41 4.32 -6.50
N LYS A 67 -1.22 4.07 -7.80
CA LYS A 67 -2.23 4.30 -8.83
C LYS A 67 -3.44 3.37 -8.71
N VAL A 68 -3.22 2.09 -8.40
CA VAL A 68 -4.30 1.07 -8.40
C VAL A 68 -5.16 1.17 -7.13
N GLN A 69 -4.56 1.54 -6.00
CA GLN A 69 -5.28 1.68 -4.73
C GLN A 69 -5.71 3.12 -4.41
N ASP A 70 -5.35 4.08 -5.27
CA ASP A 70 -5.60 5.51 -5.09
C ASP A 70 -5.21 6.03 -3.69
N VAL A 71 -4.01 5.65 -3.26
CA VAL A 71 -3.44 6.05 -1.96
C VAL A 71 -2.45 7.20 -2.14
N GLN A 72 -2.45 8.18 -1.25
CA GLN A 72 -1.55 9.33 -1.34
C GLN A 72 -0.57 9.37 -0.15
N TYR A 73 -1.04 9.03 1.05
CA TYR A 73 -0.26 9.07 2.28
C TYR A 73 0.19 7.68 2.71
N LEU A 74 1.30 7.60 3.46
CA LEU A 74 1.73 6.36 4.10
C LEU A 74 0.65 5.79 5.03
N SER A 75 -0.07 6.64 5.77
CA SER A 75 -1.20 6.24 6.62
C SER A 75 -2.36 5.59 5.86
N ASP A 76 -2.51 5.86 4.55
CA ASP A 76 -3.54 5.21 3.73
C ASP A 76 -3.18 3.75 3.44
N ILE A 77 -1.90 3.37 3.57
CA ILE A 77 -1.45 2.00 3.37
C ILE A 77 -1.86 1.17 4.59
N THR A 78 -2.85 0.30 4.36
CA THR A 78 -3.37 -0.65 5.35
C THR A 78 -3.31 -2.07 4.81
N LEU A 79 -3.56 -3.07 5.66
CA LEU A 79 -3.72 -4.47 5.22
C LEU A 79 -4.72 -4.58 4.07
N ASN A 80 -5.86 -3.88 4.17
CA ASN A 80 -6.92 -3.90 3.17
C ASN A 80 -6.44 -3.37 1.81
N THR A 81 -5.71 -2.25 1.79
CA THR A 81 -5.15 -1.73 0.52
C THR A 81 -4.13 -2.67 -0.11
N ILE A 82 -3.34 -3.38 0.70
CA ILE A 82 -2.35 -4.33 0.18
C ILE A 82 -3.05 -5.57 -0.38
N TYR A 83 -4.04 -6.13 0.34
CA TYR A 83 -4.83 -7.25 -0.16
C TYR A 83 -5.62 -6.87 -1.42
N GLY A 84 -6.29 -5.71 -1.42
CA GLY A 84 -7.00 -5.18 -2.58
C GLY A 84 -6.11 -5.04 -3.81
N TRP A 85 -4.88 -4.54 -3.64
CA TRP A 85 -3.92 -4.46 -4.74
C TRP A 85 -3.50 -5.83 -5.27
N LEU A 86 -3.27 -6.80 -4.38
CA LEU A 86 -2.89 -8.16 -4.77
C LEU A 86 -4.02 -8.89 -5.51
N GLU A 87 -5.26 -8.67 -5.11
CA GLU A 87 -6.45 -9.27 -5.75
C GLU A 87 -6.69 -8.69 -7.14
N GLN A 88 -6.65 -7.36 -7.28
CA GLN A 88 -6.89 -6.67 -8.56
C GLN A 88 -5.80 -6.91 -9.62
N MET A 89 -4.66 -7.48 -9.25
CA MET A 89 -3.53 -7.65 -10.15
C MET A 89 -3.70 -8.86 -11.09
N PRO A 90 -3.78 -8.67 -12.43
CA PRO A 90 -3.98 -9.76 -13.38
C PRO A 90 -2.64 -10.42 -13.77
N VAL A 91 -1.92 -10.97 -12.78
CA VAL A 91 -0.62 -11.63 -12.97
C VAL A 91 -0.50 -12.90 -12.13
N SER A 92 0.47 -13.75 -12.43
CA SER A 92 0.74 -14.98 -11.67
C SER A 92 1.05 -14.71 -10.18
N ASN A 93 0.74 -15.66 -9.32
CA ASN A 93 1.06 -15.57 -7.88
C ASN A 93 2.55 -15.34 -7.62
N GLN A 94 3.42 -15.89 -8.46
CA GLN A 94 4.86 -15.63 -8.39
C GLN A 94 5.19 -14.14 -8.63
N THR A 95 4.53 -13.50 -9.60
CA THR A 95 4.70 -12.06 -9.87
C THR A 95 4.12 -11.23 -8.73
N LYS A 96 2.94 -11.59 -8.20
CA LYS A 96 2.34 -10.97 -7.02
C LYS A 96 3.30 -11.03 -5.82
N LEU A 97 3.92 -12.18 -5.57
CA LEU A 97 4.91 -12.35 -4.51
C LEU A 97 6.13 -11.44 -4.70
N THR A 98 6.68 -11.35 -5.91
CA THR A 98 7.82 -10.45 -6.20
C THR A 98 7.46 -8.99 -5.93
N ARG A 99 6.29 -8.54 -6.37
CA ARG A 99 5.82 -7.17 -6.14
C ARG A 99 5.54 -6.89 -4.67
N LEU A 100 4.95 -7.85 -3.95
CA LEU A 100 4.75 -7.76 -2.51
C LEU A 100 6.09 -7.64 -1.76
N LYS A 101 7.13 -8.38 -2.15
CA LYS A 101 8.46 -8.28 -1.53
C LYS A 101 9.03 -6.87 -1.65
N VAL A 102 8.88 -6.24 -2.81
CA VAL A 102 9.31 -4.85 -3.04
C VAL A 102 8.53 -3.88 -2.14
N LEU A 103 7.20 -4.00 -2.10
CA LEU A 103 6.36 -3.17 -1.22
C LEU A 103 6.73 -3.35 0.26
N LYS A 104 6.87 -4.60 0.74
CA LYS A 104 7.29 -4.88 2.12
C LYS A 104 8.67 -4.29 2.45
N SER A 105 9.59 -4.34 1.50
CA SER A 105 10.92 -3.77 1.68
C SER A 105 10.86 -2.24 1.78
N PHE A 106 10.07 -1.58 0.93
CA PHE A 106 9.81 -0.15 1.02
C PHE A 106 9.20 0.24 2.38
N LEU A 107 8.16 -0.44 2.82
CA LEU A 107 7.51 -0.19 4.13
C LEU A 107 8.48 -0.44 5.30
N SER A 108 9.34 -1.46 5.19
CA SER A 108 10.38 -1.72 6.20
C SER A 108 11.41 -0.61 6.28
N LYS A 109 11.76 0.04 5.16
CA LYS A 109 12.62 1.22 5.17
C LYS A 109 11.90 2.44 5.74
N CYS A 110 10.62 2.62 5.45
CA CYS A 110 9.79 3.66 6.08
C CYS A 110 9.71 3.50 7.60
N PHE A 111 9.57 2.25 8.09
CA PHE A 111 9.66 1.93 9.52
C PHE A 111 11.01 2.31 10.12
N ASN A 112 12.12 1.98 9.44
CA ASN A 112 13.46 2.32 9.93
C ASN A 112 13.68 3.85 10.00
N ASN A 113 12.97 4.62 9.16
CA ASN A 113 12.94 6.09 9.23
C ASN A 113 11.95 6.64 10.27
N GLY A 114 11.27 5.79 11.04
CA GLY A 114 10.32 6.19 12.08
C GLY A 114 8.95 6.63 11.58
N TRP A 115 8.58 6.34 10.33
CA TRP A 115 7.27 6.76 9.78
C TRP A 115 6.14 5.75 10.03
N TYR A 116 6.47 4.60 10.61
CA TYR A 116 5.51 3.61 11.08
C TYR A 116 5.92 3.13 12.46
N GLU A 117 4.93 2.90 13.33
CA GLU A 117 5.14 2.37 14.68
C GLU A 117 5.22 0.83 14.69
N SER A 118 4.62 0.16 13.70
CA SER A 118 4.58 -1.29 13.63
C SER A 118 4.74 -1.80 12.19
N LYS A 119 5.14 -3.08 12.06
CA LYS A 119 5.38 -3.75 10.77
C LYS A 119 4.21 -4.64 10.35
N PHE A 120 3.00 -4.09 10.31
CA PHE A 120 1.77 -4.86 10.00
C PHE A 120 1.83 -5.64 8.68
N TRP A 121 2.57 -5.15 7.68
CA TRP A 121 2.75 -5.82 6.38
C TRP A 121 3.50 -7.17 6.44
N GLN A 122 4.18 -7.48 7.54
CA GLN A 122 4.94 -8.73 7.64
C GLN A 122 4.04 -9.97 7.58
N THR A 123 2.81 -9.88 8.08
CA THR A 123 1.84 -10.98 8.11
C THR A 123 1.28 -11.36 6.74
N ILE A 124 1.41 -10.48 5.73
CA ILE A 124 0.82 -10.68 4.41
C ILE A 124 1.60 -11.73 3.62
N THR A 125 0.94 -12.77 3.11
CA THR A 125 1.59 -13.82 2.31
C THR A 125 0.83 -14.10 1.02
N VAL A 126 1.56 -14.40 -0.05
CA VAL A 126 0.98 -14.91 -1.31
C VAL A 126 1.35 -16.39 -1.42
N LYS A 127 0.33 -17.26 -1.54
CA LYS A 127 0.55 -18.69 -1.81
C LYS A 127 1.01 -18.85 -3.25
N VAL A 128 2.16 -19.49 -3.46
CA VAL A 128 2.69 -19.80 -4.79
C VAL A 128 2.92 -21.31 -4.85
N ASP A 129 2.40 -21.94 -5.90
CA ASP A 129 2.67 -23.36 -6.15
C ASP A 129 4.13 -23.52 -6.54
N LYS A 130 4.87 -24.29 -5.73
CA LYS A 130 6.25 -24.66 -6.08
C LYS A 130 6.16 -25.79 -7.09
N GLN A 131 6.55 -25.54 -8.34
CA GLN A 131 6.86 -26.63 -9.25
C GLN A 131 8.14 -27.31 -8.73
N VAL A 132 8.00 -28.54 -8.25
CA VAL A 132 9.14 -29.40 -7.94
C VAL A 132 9.78 -29.74 -9.28
N LYS A 133 11.04 -29.36 -9.48
CA LYS A 133 11.78 -29.84 -10.64
C LYS A 133 11.93 -31.35 -10.48
N ASN A 134 11.49 -32.13 -11.46
CA ASN A 134 11.81 -33.55 -11.51
C ASN A 134 13.35 -33.67 -11.47
N GLY A 135 13.85 -34.63 -10.68
CA GLY A 135 15.27 -34.94 -10.68
C GLY A 135 15.76 -35.26 -12.09
N ALA A 136 17.06 -35.13 -12.35
CA ALA A 136 17.64 -35.57 -13.61
C ALA A 136 17.28 -37.05 -13.82
N ASP A 137 16.72 -37.39 -14.98
CA ASP A 137 16.49 -38.79 -15.34
C ASP A 137 17.84 -39.43 -15.63
N GLU A 138 17.98 -40.74 -15.40
CA GLU A 138 19.20 -41.49 -15.71
C GLU A 138 19.61 -41.41 -17.19
N GLN A 139 18.72 -40.93 -18.07
CA GLN A 139 18.96 -40.69 -19.49
C GLN A 139 19.65 -39.34 -19.79
N ASP A 140 19.77 -38.44 -18.80
CA ASP A 140 20.44 -37.13 -18.92
C ASP A 140 21.92 -37.15 -18.48
N ILE A 141 22.52 -38.34 -18.29
CA ILE A 141 23.94 -38.54 -17.89
C ILE A 141 24.78 -39.06 -19.06
#